data_AF-A0A536VZE0-F1
#
_entry.id   AF-A0A536VZE0-F1
#
_cell.length_a   1.000
_cell.length_b   1.000
_cell.length_c   1.000
_cell.angle_alpha   90.00
_cell.angle_beta   90.00
_cell.angle_gamma   90.00
#
_symmetry.space_group_name_H-M   'P 1'
#
loop_
_entity.id
_entity.type
_entity.pdbx_description
1 polymer ?
#
loop_
_entity_poly.entity_id
_entity_poly.type
_entity_poly.pdbx_seq_one_letter_code
_entity_poly.pdbx_strand_id
1 'polypeptide(L)'
;MQAGFTMEPHFGTRFVRPSPEDEHRNIQVLLAGASLELSTRDPAEIDACAGVLEPGTAVYISMPPGQTYHGTVALATRLRRAGFYPVPHVAARRIASRDALDEYLARAVGEAGVDSALVIGGD
;
A
#
# COMPACT_ATOMS: atom_id res chain seq x y z
N MET A 1 27.97 3.04 62.41
CA MET A 1 27.04 2.02 61.86
C MET A 1 25.74 2.73 61.54
N GLN A 2 25.68 3.38 60.39
CA GLN A 2 25.11 2.91 59.11
C GLN A 2 23.60 3.21 59.04
N ALA A 3 23.28 4.29 58.31
CA ALA A 3 21.94 4.68 57.94
C ALA A 3 21.38 3.66 56.93
N GLY A 4 20.22 3.08 57.22
CA GLY A 4 19.50 2.21 56.31
C GLY A 4 18.81 3.04 55.23
N PHE A 5 19.35 3.01 54.02
CA PHE A 5 18.71 3.54 52.82
C PHE A 5 17.72 2.49 52.33
N THR A 6 16.42 2.70 52.55
CA THR A 6 15.38 1.84 51.96
C THR A 6 15.24 2.23 50.49
N MET A 7 15.80 1.43 49.59
CA MET A 7 15.50 1.53 48.16
C MET A 7 14.17 0.82 47.89
N GLU A 8 13.14 1.60 47.58
CA GLU A 8 11.92 1.07 46.98
C GLU A 8 12.26 0.53 45.57
N PRO A 9 11.86 -0.70 45.22
CA PRO A 9 12.08 -1.23 43.88
C PRO A 9 11.13 -0.54 42.91
N HIS A 10 11.62 0.45 42.15
CA HIS A 10 10.97 0.96 40.95
C HIS A 10 11.10 -0.07 39.81
N PHE A 11 10.42 -1.21 39.94
CA PHE A 11 10.34 -2.20 38.88
C PHE A 11 8.87 -2.45 38.51
N GLY A 12 8.56 -2.09 37.27
CA GLY A 12 7.38 -2.56 36.56
C GLY A 12 6.46 -1.44 36.14
N THR A 13 6.76 -0.81 35.00
CA THR A 13 5.69 -0.28 34.16
C THR A 13 4.82 -1.49 33.81
N ARG A 14 3.70 -1.68 34.54
CA ARG A 14 2.72 -2.70 34.19
C ARG A 14 2.30 -2.42 32.75
N PHE A 15 2.47 -3.40 31.87
CA PHE A 15 1.84 -3.35 30.56
C PHE A 15 0.34 -3.45 30.80
N VAL A 16 -0.32 -2.29 30.90
CA VAL A 16 -1.76 -2.21 31.01
C VAL A 16 -2.30 -2.45 29.61
N ARG A 17 -3.13 -3.48 29.46
CA ARG A 17 -3.83 -3.70 28.20
C ARG A 17 -4.68 -2.46 27.89
N PRO A 18 -4.58 -1.90 26.67
CA PRO A 18 -5.44 -0.80 26.26
C PRO A 18 -6.91 -1.21 26.38
N SER A 19 -7.78 -0.25 26.71
CA SER A 19 -9.22 -0.47 26.62
C SER A 19 -9.63 -0.69 25.15
N PRO A 20 -10.83 -1.25 24.87
CA PRO A 20 -11.31 -1.37 23.49
C PRO A 20 -11.35 -0.03 22.73
N GLU A 21 -11.62 1.08 23.43
CA GLU A 21 -11.61 2.43 22.86
C GLU A 21 -10.19 2.90 22.55
N ASP A 22 -9.23 2.59 23.42
CA ASP A 22 -7.81 2.85 23.18
C ASP A 22 -7.29 2.01 22.01
N GLU A 23 -7.68 0.74 21.92
CA GLU A 23 -7.33 -0.14 20.80
C GLU A 23 -7.88 0.40 19.48
N HIS A 24 -9.15 0.80 19.44
CA HIS A 24 -9.76 1.36 18.23
C HIS A 24 -9.02 2.62 17.76
N ARG A 25 -8.75 3.55 18.69
CA ARG A 25 -7.99 4.77 18.38
C ARG A 25 -6.57 4.45 17.93
N ASN A 26 -5.89 3.52 18.58
CA ASN A 26 -4.53 3.13 18.21
C ASN A 26 -4.48 2.52 16.80
N ILE A 27 -5.50 1.74 16.41
CA ILE A 27 -5.63 1.20 15.05
C ILE A 27 -5.84 2.32 14.04
N GLN A 28 -6.73 3.29 14.31
CA GLN A 28 -6.94 4.44 13.42
C GLN A 28 -5.64 5.23 13.22
N VAL A 29 -4.91 5.49 14.31
CA VAL A 29 -3.62 6.20 14.25
C VAL A 29 -2.57 5.41 13.48
N LEU A 30 -2.50 4.09 13.67
CA LEU A 30 -1.58 3.22 12.94
C LEU A 30 -1.85 3.23 11.43
N LEU A 31 -3.12 3.29 11.02
CA LEU A 31 -3.54 3.27 9.63
C LEU A 31 -3.51 4.66 8.97
N ALA A 32 -3.27 5.73 9.73
CA ALA A 32 -3.21 7.09 9.18
C ALA A 32 -2.10 7.19 8.12
N GLY A 33 -2.48 7.52 6.89
CA GLY A 33 -1.55 7.61 5.75
C GLY A 33 -1.09 6.26 5.19
N ALA A 34 -1.76 5.16 5.55
CA ALA A 34 -1.47 3.87 4.95
C ALA A 34 -1.78 3.85 3.45
N SER A 35 -1.00 3.08 2.70
CA SER A 35 -1.29 2.71 1.31
C SER A 35 -1.87 1.30 1.24
N LEU A 36 -2.47 0.94 0.10
CA LEU A 36 -2.96 -0.42 -0.16
C LEU A 36 -2.38 -1.01 -1.43
N GLU A 37 -2.45 -2.33 -1.55
CA GLU A 37 -2.08 -3.06 -2.75
C GLU A 37 -3.28 -3.86 -3.25
N LEU A 38 -3.52 -3.81 -4.57
CA LEU A 38 -4.56 -4.55 -5.27
C LEU A 38 -3.97 -5.41 -6.38
N SER A 39 -4.77 -6.36 -6.86
CA SER A 39 -4.46 -7.22 -7.99
C SER A 39 -5.51 -7.05 -9.08
N THR A 40 -5.11 -7.14 -10.34
CA THR A 40 -5.99 -7.10 -11.52
C THR A 40 -7.02 -8.25 -11.58
N ARG A 41 -7.08 -9.14 -10.59
CA ARG A 41 -7.97 -10.32 -10.57
C ARG A 41 -9.42 -9.95 -10.31
N ASP A 42 -9.68 -8.93 -9.49
CA ASP A 42 -11.03 -8.52 -9.16
C ASP A 42 -11.24 -7.01 -9.39
N PRO A 43 -11.84 -6.64 -10.53
CA PRO A 43 -12.20 -5.26 -10.86
C PRO A 43 -13.11 -4.58 -9.82
N ALA A 44 -13.90 -5.34 -9.04
CA ALA A 44 -14.83 -4.79 -8.06
C ALA A 44 -14.14 -4.27 -6.78
N GLU A 45 -12.88 -4.65 -6.54
CA GLU A 45 -12.09 -4.18 -5.39
C GLU A 45 -11.93 -2.66 -5.36
N ILE A 46 -11.98 -1.98 -6.51
CA ILE A 46 -11.91 -0.51 -6.58
C ILE A 46 -13.13 0.14 -5.93
N ASP A 47 -14.32 -0.40 -6.16
CA ASP A 47 -15.56 0.17 -5.62
C ASP A 47 -15.58 0.03 -4.10
N ALA A 48 -15.02 -1.06 -3.58
CA ALA A 48 -14.78 -1.23 -2.15
C ALA A 48 -13.76 -0.22 -1.59
N CYS A 49 -12.71 0.11 -2.34
CA CYS A 49 -11.71 1.11 -1.94
C CYS A 49 -12.31 2.52 -1.82
N ALA A 50 -13.16 2.92 -2.78
CA ALA A 50 -13.79 4.24 -2.78
C ALA A 50 -14.66 4.51 -1.53
N GLY A 51 -15.21 3.46 -0.91
CA GLY A 51 -16.01 3.58 0.31
C GLY A 51 -15.20 3.64 1.61
N VAL A 52 -13.89 3.37 1.57
CA VAL A 52 -13.06 3.17 2.78
C VAL A 52 -11.82 4.05 2.81
N LEU A 53 -11.26 4.39 1.66
CA LEU A 53 -9.98 5.10 1.55
C LEU A 53 -10.16 6.58 1.29
N GLU A 54 -9.27 7.37 1.84
CA GLU A 54 -9.23 8.79 1.54
C GLU A 54 -8.80 9.03 0.08
N PRO A 55 -9.39 10.01 -0.61
CA PRO A 55 -8.90 10.47 -1.91
C PRO A 55 -7.41 10.81 -1.84
N GLY A 56 -6.67 10.51 -2.91
CA GLY A 56 -5.22 10.69 -2.96
C GLY A 56 -4.41 9.56 -2.32
N THR A 57 -5.04 8.57 -1.70
CA THR A 57 -4.34 7.38 -1.18
C THR A 57 -3.57 6.67 -2.30
N ALA A 58 -2.33 6.29 -2.00
CA ALA A 58 -1.51 5.48 -2.89
C ALA A 58 -2.04 4.04 -2.96
N VAL A 59 -2.27 3.55 -4.17
CA VAL A 59 -2.75 2.19 -4.43
C VAL A 59 -1.78 1.48 -5.35
N TYR A 60 -1.07 0.51 -4.79
CA TYR A 60 -0.12 -0.34 -5.50
C TYR A 60 -0.87 -1.37 -6.35
N ILE A 61 -0.37 -1.61 -7.56
CA ILE A 61 -0.95 -2.61 -8.46
C ILE A 61 0.05 -3.72 -8.67
N SER A 62 -0.23 -4.87 -8.06
CA SER A 62 0.59 -6.07 -8.20
C SER A 62 0.57 -6.62 -9.62
N MET A 63 1.68 -7.27 -10.02
CA MET A 63 1.83 -7.94 -11.32
C MET A 63 2.17 -9.45 -11.14
N PRO A 64 1.25 -10.25 -10.57
CA PRO A 64 1.46 -11.68 -10.37
C PRO A 64 1.42 -12.49 -11.68
N PRO A 65 1.80 -13.78 -11.64
CA PRO A 65 1.69 -14.71 -12.76
C PRO A 65 0.33 -14.70 -13.48
N GLY A 66 0.39 -14.71 -14.81
CA GLY A 66 -0.78 -14.77 -15.69
C GLY A 66 -1.45 -13.42 -16.00
N GLN A 67 -0.96 -12.32 -15.44
CA GLN A 67 -1.48 -10.97 -15.74
C GLN A 67 -0.63 -10.25 -16.80
N THR A 68 -1.27 -9.38 -17.56
CA THR A 68 -0.64 -8.53 -18.57
C THR A 68 -0.54 -7.10 -18.07
N TYR A 69 0.47 -6.36 -18.53
CA TYR A 69 0.58 -4.94 -18.21
C TYR A 69 -0.62 -4.12 -18.73
N HIS A 70 -1.34 -4.59 -19.75
CA HIS A 70 -2.59 -3.97 -20.20
C HIS A 70 -3.66 -3.96 -19.10
N GLY A 71 -3.79 -5.05 -18.34
CA GLY A 71 -4.69 -5.12 -17.18
C GLY A 71 -4.24 -4.14 -16.10
N THR A 72 -2.93 -4.05 -15.85
CA THR A 72 -2.34 -3.08 -14.91
C THR A 72 -2.66 -1.63 -15.30
N VAL A 73 -2.49 -1.26 -16.57
CA VAL A 73 -2.82 0.08 -17.07
C VAL A 73 -4.31 0.36 -16.94
N ALA A 74 -5.17 -0.59 -17.32
CA ALA A 74 -6.62 -0.42 -17.18
C ALA A 74 -7.05 -0.19 -15.71
N LEU A 75 -6.46 -0.93 -14.78
CA LEU A 75 -6.70 -0.74 -13.35
C LEU A 75 -6.17 0.61 -12.86
N ALA A 76 -4.95 1.01 -13.26
CA ALA A 76 -4.38 2.32 -12.93
C ALA A 76 -5.28 3.47 -13.40
N THR A 77 -5.80 3.40 -14.62
CA THR A 77 -6.72 4.40 -15.18
C THR A 77 -8.00 4.50 -14.35
N ARG A 78 -8.57 3.37 -13.91
CA ARG A 78 -9.76 3.35 -13.05
C ARG A 78 -9.48 3.96 -11.69
N LEU A 79 -8.35 3.61 -11.06
CA LEU A 79 -7.92 4.17 -9.78
C LEU A 79 -7.73 5.69 -9.87
N ARG A 80 -7.06 6.17 -10.92
CA ARG A 80 -6.88 7.62 -11.14
C ARG A 80 -8.22 8.34 -11.28
N ARG A 81 -9.17 7.77 -12.03
CA ARG A 81 -10.54 8.32 -12.17
C ARG A 81 -11.33 8.31 -10.87
N ALA A 82 -11.07 7.34 -9.98
CA ALA A 82 -11.65 7.28 -8.65
C ALA A 82 -10.97 8.22 -7.63
N GLY A 83 -9.96 9.00 -8.05
CA GLY A 83 -9.26 9.96 -7.19
C GLY A 83 -8.09 9.37 -6.40
N PHE A 84 -7.64 8.15 -6.71
CA PHE A 84 -6.48 7.52 -6.09
C PHE A 84 -5.18 7.79 -6.84
N TYR A 85 -4.05 7.49 -6.19
CA TYR A 85 -2.72 7.60 -6.76
C TYR A 85 -2.17 6.20 -7.11
N PRO A 86 -2.30 5.74 -8.37
CA PRO A 86 -1.88 4.40 -8.76
C PRO A 86 -0.35 4.28 -8.79
N VAL A 87 0.18 3.21 -8.18
CA VAL A 87 1.61 2.87 -8.16
C VAL A 87 1.79 1.46 -8.73
N PRO A 88 1.86 1.30 -10.06
CA PRO A 88 1.93 -0.03 -10.63
C PRO A 88 3.31 -0.68 -10.46
N HIS A 89 3.32 -2.00 -10.34
CA HIS A 89 4.55 -2.77 -10.28
C HIS A 89 5.18 -2.91 -11.68
N VAL A 90 6.50 -2.85 -11.73
CA VAL A 90 7.33 -3.21 -12.89
C VAL A 90 8.16 -4.41 -12.47
N ALA A 91 7.68 -5.61 -12.79
CA ALA A 91 8.37 -6.87 -12.51
C ALA A 91 9.32 -7.22 -13.67
N ALA A 92 10.59 -6.87 -13.54
CA ALA A 92 11.56 -6.86 -14.64
C ALA A 92 11.63 -8.17 -15.44
N ARG A 93 11.69 -9.33 -14.77
CA ARG A 93 11.73 -10.66 -15.43
C ARG A 93 10.46 -11.04 -16.19
N ARG A 94 9.35 -10.36 -15.92
CA ARG A 94 8.05 -10.60 -16.56
C ARG A 94 7.82 -9.72 -17.79
N ILE A 95 8.65 -8.71 -18.00
CA ILE A 95 8.57 -7.83 -19.17
C ILE A 95 9.36 -8.45 -20.31
N ALA A 96 8.68 -8.77 -21.41
CA ALA A 96 9.25 -9.58 -22.50
C ALA A 96 10.43 -8.92 -23.24
N SER A 97 10.46 -7.59 -23.30
CA SER A 97 11.47 -6.83 -24.04
C SER A 97 11.52 -5.38 -23.58
N ARG A 98 12.54 -4.63 -24.04
CA ARG A 98 12.60 -3.17 -23.85
C ARG A 98 11.42 -2.46 -24.49
N ASP A 99 11.04 -2.86 -25.71
CA ASP A 99 9.87 -2.29 -26.39
C ASP A 99 8.57 -2.51 -25.60
N ALA A 100 8.42 -3.69 -24.97
CA ALA A 100 7.26 -3.97 -24.11
C ALA A 100 7.28 -3.12 -22.83
N LEU A 101 8.47 -2.82 -22.29
CA LEU A 101 8.61 -1.88 -21.18
C LEU A 101 8.22 -0.46 -21.60
N ASP A 102 8.73 -0.01 -22.75
CA ASP A 102 8.46 1.34 -23.27
C ASP A 102 6.98 1.53 -23.57
N GLU A 103 6.33 0.55 -24.19
CA GLU A 103 4.88 0.56 -24.39
C GLU A 103 4.14 0.63 -23.06
N TYR A 104 4.51 -0.21 -22.09
CA TYR A 104 3.87 -0.22 -20.79
C TYR A 104 3.99 1.14 -20.07
N LEU A 105 5.19 1.71 -19.99
CA LEU A 105 5.43 2.99 -19.33
C LEU A 105 4.72 4.14 -20.05
N ALA A 106 4.79 4.19 -21.38
CA ALA A 106 4.12 5.22 -22.17
C ALA A 106 2.61 5.21 -21.93
N ARG A 107 2.01 4.02 -21.85
CA ARG A 107 0.58 3.86 -21.58
C ARG A 107 0.21 4.16 -20.13
N ALA A 108 1.01 3.72 -19.17
CA ALA A 108 0.79 4.02 -17.76
C ALA A 108 0.80 5.54 -17.50
N VAL A 109 1.75 6.27 -18.10
CA VAL A 109 1.80 7.73 -18.03
C VAL A 109 0.66 8.36 -18.82
N GLY A 110 0.46 7.97 -20.07
CA GLY A 110 -0.49 8.62 -20.98
C GLY A 110 -1.97 8.37 -20.66
N GLU A 111 -2.33 7.16 -20.23
CA GLU A 111 -3.72 6.77 -19.99
C GLU A 111 -4.14 6.97 -18.53
N ALA A 112 -3.22 6.70 -17.58
CA ALA A 112 -3.52 6.70 -16.14
C ALA A 112 -2.83 7.85 -15.39
N GLY A 113 -2.00 8.66 -16.06
CA GLY A 113 -1.23 9.72 -15.42
C GLY A 113 -0.29 9.18 -14.34
N VAL A 114 0.23 7.97 -14.47
CA VAL A 114 1.16 7.38 -13.50
C VAL A 114 2.46 8.19 -13.48
N ASP A 115 2.92 8.49 -12.28
CA ASP A 115 4.11 9.29 -11.96
C ASP A 115 5.00 8.59 -10.90
N SER A 116 4.63 7.39 -10.47
CA SER A 116 5.41 6.56 -9.55
C SER A 116 5.19 5.08 -9.86
N ALA A 117 6.22 4.25 -9.69
CA ALA A 117 6.14 2.81 -9.92
C ALA A 117 7.00 2.05 -8.90
N LEU A 118 6.59 0.82 -8.57
CA LEU A 118 7.41 -0.09 -7.77
C LEU A 118 8.20 -1.00 -8.71
N VAL A 119 9.53 -0.84 -8.74
CA VAL A 119 10.42 -1.63 -9.60
C VAL A 119 11.00 -2.80 -8.82
N ILE A 120 10.75 -4.02 -9.29
CA ILE A 120 11.16 -5.26 -8.63
C ILE A 120 11.68 -6.28 -9.65
N GLY A 121 12.46 -7.25 -9.18
CA GLY A 121 12.99 -8.32 -10.05
C GLY A 121 11.90 -9.19 -10.69
N GLY A 122 10.76 -9.38 -10.01
CA GLY A 122 9.76 -10.37 -10.38
C GLY A 122 10.10 -11.77 -9.88
N ASP A 123 9.32 -12.77 -10.25
CA ASP A 123 9.68 -14.18 -10.13
C ASP A 123 10.58 -14.64 -11.29
#